data_AF-A0A099D6J8-F1
#
_entry.id   AF-A0A099D6J8-F1
#
_cell.length_a   1.000
_cell.length_b   1.000
_cell.length_c   1.000
_cell.angle_alpha   90.00
_cell.angle_beta   90.00
_cell.angle_gamma   90.00
#
_symmetry.space_group_name_H-M   'P 1'
#
loop_
_entity.id
_entity.type
_entity.pdbx_description
1 polymer ?
#
loop_
_entity_poly.entity_id
_entity_poly.type
_entity_poly.pdbx_seq_one_letter_code
_entity_poly.pdbx_strand_id
1 'polypeptide(L)'
;MASTELEQTQNERTPTQAVDPAEEPSVEWGWHGSFPKGIQIAGWFCTFAMVMMLIGNHQGILSGGDGFISADIWLIAIALGMAAGLIYDLRRRRVSWRR
;
A
#
# COMPACT_ATOMS: atom_id res chain seq x y z
N MET A 1 4.79 11.70 44.95
CA MET A 1 4.66 12.61 43.80
C MET A 1 5.22 12.00 42.51
N ALA A 2 6.26 11.15 42.55
CA ALA A 2 6.80 10.48 41.35
C ALA A 2 5.84 9.45 40.69
N SER A 3 5.00 8.77 41.47
CA SER A 3 4.10 7.72 40.97
C SER A 3 2.93 8.26 40.14
N THR A 4 2.40 9.42 40.48
CA THR A 4 1.32 10.08 39.74
C THR A 4 1.78 10.62 38.39
N GLU A 5 3.05 11.01 38.26
CA GLU A 5 3.61 11.49 36.99
C GLU A 5 3.82 10.35 35.98
N LEU A 6 4.25 9.17 36.44
CA LEU A 6 4.37 7.98 35.58
C LEU A 6 3.01 7.54 35.02
N GLU A 7 1.96 7.62 35.85
CA GLU A 7 0.58 7.29 35.45
C GLU A 7 0.02 8.29 34.43
N GLN A 8 0.32 9.58 34.60
CA GLN A 8 -0.07 10.64 33.66
C GLN A 8 0.65 10.50 32.31
N THR A 9 1.95 10.16 32.32
CA THR A 9 2.74 9.95 31.10
C THR A 9 2.28 8.72 30.31
N GLN A 10 1.68 7.74 30.99
CA GLN A 10 1.15 6.54 30.34
C GLN A 10 -0.24 6.77 29.73
N ASN A 11 -1.04 7.65 30.33
CA ASN A 11 -2.38 8.01 29.85
C ASN A 11 -2.35 9.01 28.67
N GLU A 12 -1.29 9.81 28.55
CA GLU A 12 -1.07 10.72 27.40
C GLU A 12 -0.54 10.03 26.14
N ARG A 13 -0.12 8.75 26.21
CA ARG A 13 0.17 7.92 25.04
C ARG A 13 -1.15 7.52 24.37
N THR A 14 -1.81 8.49 23.78
CA THR A 14 -2.91 8.28 22.85
C THR A 14 -2.43 7.25 21.82
N PRO A 15 -2.99 6.02 21.79
CA PRO A 15 -2.53 5.01 20.86
C PRO A 15 -3.04 5.42 19.49
N THR A 16 -2.20 6.10 18.72
CA THR A 16 -2.55 6.59 17.39
C THR A 16 -2.85 5.46 16.41
N GLN A 17 -2.49 4.21 16.73
CA GLN A 17 -2.92 2.98 16.04
C GLN A 17 -2.91 1.79 17.03
N ALA A 18 -3.97 1.57 17.80
CA ALA A 18 -4.04 0.43 18.73
C ALA A 18 -4.31 -0.89 17.96
N VAL A 19 -3.25 -1.55 17.49
CA VAL A 19 -3.31 -3.01 17.24
C VAL A 19 -3.38 -3.69 18.60
N ASP A 20 -4.32 -4.63 18.78
CA ASP A 20 -4.51 -5.33 20.06
C ASP A 20 -3.25 -6.14 20.40
N PRO A 21 -2.60 -5.91 21.56
CA PRO A 21 -1.46 -6.72 22.01
C PRO A 21 -1.76 -8.22 22.11
N ALA A 22 -3.03 -8.62 22.21
CA ALA A 22 -3.45 -10.02 22.20
C ALA A 22 -3.34 -10.68 20.81
N GLU A 23 -3.49 -9.89 19.72
CA GLU A 23 -3.35 -10.37 18.34
C GLU A 23 -1.88 -10.43 17.91
N GLU A 24 -1.06 -9.46 18.33
CA GLU A 24 0.35 -9.37 17.96
C GLU A 24 1.23 -8.96 19.17
N PRO A 25 1.92 -9.91 19.85
CA PRO A 25 2.71 -9.60 21.06
C PRO A 25 3.97 -8.76 20.79
N SER A 26 4.34 -8.54 19.53
CA SER A 26 5.48 -7.68 19.16
C SER A 26 5.09 -6.20 19.02
N VAL A 27 3.81 -5.85 19.17
CA VAL A 27 3.30 -4.46 19.11
C VAL A 27 4.07 -3.53 20.07
N GLU A 28 4.58 -4.07 21.19
CA GLU A 28 5.45 -3.34 22.14
C GLU A 28 6.76 -2.81 21.53
N TRP A 29 7.28 -3.38 20.44
CA TRP A 29 8.56 -2.97 19.83
C TRP A 29 8.37 -1.86 18.76
N GLY A 30 7.12 -1.53 18.45
CA GLY A 30 6.76 -0.26 17.80
C GLY A 30 6.83 -0.20 16.27
N TRP A 31 7.15 -1.29 15.56
CA TRP A 31 7.24 -1.27 14.08
C TRP A 31 5.96 -1.74 13.35
N HIS A 32 4.82 -1.77 14.04
CA HIS A 32 3.56 -2.40 13.59
C HIS A 32 2.58 -1.42 12.91
N GLY A 33 3.04 -0.21 12.61
CA GLY A 33 2.22 0.80 11.96
C GLY A 33 1.88 0.41 10.52
N SER A 34 0.62 0.06 10.26
CA SER A 34 0.11 -0.02 8.89
C SER A 34 -0.26 1.38 8.41
N PHE A 35 0.25 1.80 7.25
CA PHE A 35 -0.14 3.05 6.61
C PHE A 35 -1.04 2.78 5.39
N PRO A 36 -2.34 2.48 5.61
CA PRO A 36 -3.24 2.00 4.57
C PRO A 36 -3.37 2.97 3.39
N LYS A 37 -3.27 4.29 3.65
CA LYS A 37 -3.29 5.33 2.61
C LYS A 37 -1.98 5.37 1.83
N GLY A 38 -0.83 5.23 2.51
CA GLY A 38 0.47 5.19 1.85
C GLY A 38 0.63 3.99 0.92
N ILE A 39 0.15 2.81 1.34
CA ILE A 39 0.13 1.61 0.49
C ILE A 39 -0.66 1.88 -0.80
N GLN A 40 -1.83 2.54 -0.70
CA GLN A 40 -2.64 2.87 -1.86
C GLN A 40 -1.95 3.89 -2.77
N ILE A 41 -1.38 4.96 -2.22
CA ILE A 41 -0.68 6.00 -3.00
C ILE A 41 0.56 5.40 -3.69
N ALA A 42 1.40 4.67 -2.95
CA ALA A 42 2.59 4.03 -3.50
C ALA A 42 2.23 2.96 -4.55
N GLY A 43 1.18 2.18 -4.30
CA GLY A 43 0.66 1.21 -5.25
C GLY A 43 0.24 1.86 -6.57
N TRP A 44 -0.60 2.90 -6.51
CA TRP A 44 -1.03 3.63 -7.72
C TRP A 44 0.12 4.34 -8.42
N PHE A 45 1.08 4.87 -7.68
CA PHE A 45 2.30 5.44 -8.24
C PHE A 45 3.10 4.40 -9.02
N CYS A 46 3.32 3.20 -8.47
CA CYS A 46 4.01 2.12 -9.17
C CYS A 46 3.23 1.62 -10.39
N THR A 47 1.90 1.51 -10.29
CA THR A 47 1.04 1.18 -11.45
C THR A 47 1.18 2.22 -12.55
N PHE A 48 1.17 3.51 -12.20
CA PHE A 48 1.37 4.60 -13.16
C PHE A 48 2.77 4.54 -13.80
N ALA A 49 3.82 4.29 -13.00
CA ALA A 49 5.18 4.16 -13.49
C ALA A 49 5.32 3.00 -14.50
N MET A 50 4.69 1.85 -14.26
CA MET A 50 4.66 0.73 -15.22
C MET A 50 4.03 1.10 -16.56
N VAL A 51 2.92 1.85 -16.54
CA VAL A 51 2.27 2.31 -17.77
C VAL A 51 3.16 3.34 -18.49
N MET A 52 3.80 4.25 -17.75
CA MET A 52 4.73 5.22 -18.32
C MET A 52 5.95 4.57 -18.99
N MET A 53 6.41 3.42 -18.49
CA MET A 53 7.53 2.68 -19.08
C MET A 53 7.20 2.06 -20.46
N LEU A 54 5.94 2.08 -20.89
CA LEU A 54 5.56 1.75 -22.28
C LEU A 54 6.02 2.83 -23.28
N ILE A 55 6.29 4.04 -22.80
CA ILE A 55 6.74 5.18 -23.60
C ILE A 55 8.27 5.29 -23.43
N GLY A 56 9.03 5.03 -24.49
CA GLY A 56 10.48 5.18 -24.47
C GLY A 56 11.26 4.02 -25.09
N ASN A 57 12.32 3.57 -24.42
CA ASN A 57 13.44 2.76 -24.95
C ASN A 57 13.05 1.45 -25.68
N HIS A 58 11.81 0.96 -25.54
CA HIS A 58 11.33 -0.20 -26.27
C HIS A 58 10.60 0.27 -27.55
N GLN A 59 11.01 -0.22 -28.72
CA GLN A 59 10.36 0.00 -30.02
C GLN A 59 9.05 -0.82 -30.12
N GLY A 60 8.19 -0.73 -29.11
CA GLY A 60 6.86 -1.34 -29.10
C GLY A 60 5.83 -0.47 -29.83
N ILE A 61 4.62 -1.01 -30.02
CA ILE A 61 3.54 -0.33 -30.77
C ILE A 61 3.20 1.06 -30.24
N LEU A 62 3.32 1.26 -28.91
CA LEU A 62 3.03 2.52 -28.23
C LEU A 62 4.18 3.54 -28.32
N SER A 63 5.39 3.08 -28.64
CA SER A 63 6.59 3.90 -28.79
C SER A 63 6.97 4.18 -30.26
N GLY A 64 6.22 3.61 -31.22
CA GLY A 64 6.40 3.83 -32.66
C GLY A 64 6.95 2.64 -33.46
N GLY A 65 6.99 1.43 -32.87
CA GLY A 65 7.38 0.20 -33.58
C GLY A 65 6.21 -0.56 -34.19
N ASP A 66 6.52 -1.55 -35.04
CA ASP A 66 5.55 -2.32 -35.85
C ASP A 66 4.66 -3.31 -35.06
N GLY A 67 4.85 -3.48 -33.74
CA GLY A 67 4.05 -4.42 -32.98
C GLY A 67 4.31 -4.45 -31.47
N PHE A 68 3.54 -5.26 -30.76
CA PHE A 68 3.74 -5.52 -29.33
C PHE A 68 4.94 -6.42 -29.12
N ILE A 69 5.84 -6.00 -28.23
CA ILE A 69 6.95 -6.84 -27.76
C ILE A 69 6.50 -7.54 -26.47
N SER A 70 7.15 -8.66 -26.14
CA SER A 70 6.93 -9.36 -24.86
C SER A 70 7.01 -8.42 -23.65
N ALA A 71 7.92 -7.44 -23.67
CA ALA A 71 8.07 -6.45 -22.60
C ALA A 71 6.80 -5.63 -22.37
N ASP A 72 6.16 -5.11 -23.43
CA ASP A 72 4.94 -4.30 -23.33
C ASP A 72 3.80 -5.11 -22.72
N ILE A 73 3.66 -6.37 -23.15
CA ILE A 73 2.63 -7.29 -22.66
C ILE A 73 2.82 -7.52 -21.15
N TRP A 74 4.06 -7.75 -20.70
CA TRP A 74 4.34 -7.93 -19.28
C TRP A 74 4.10 -6.67 -18.46
N LEU A 75 4.52 -5.49 -18.96
CA LEU A 75 4.26 -4.21 -18.31
C LEU A 75 2.76 -3.97 -18.14
N ILE A 76 1.97 -4.18 -19.20
CA ILE A 76 0.51 -4.01 -19.18
C ILE A 76 -0.14 -5.03 -18.24
N ALA A 77 0.25 -6.31 -18.31
CA ALA A 77 -0.32 -7.36 -17.47
C ALA A 77 -0.07 -7.11 -15.97
N ILE A 78 1.16 -6.72 -15.61
CA ILE A 78 1.52 -6.39 -14.23
C ILE A 78 0.79 -5.13 -13.77
N ALA A 79 0.75 -4.08 -14.59
CA ALA A 79 0.02 -2.85 -14.28
C ALA A 79 -1.47 -3.11 -14.01
N LEU A 80 -2.12 -3.91 -14.87
CA LEU A 80 -3.52 -4.32 -14.70
C LEU A 80 -3.71 -5.15 -13.42
N GLY A 81 -2.82 -6.10 -13.15
CA GLY A 81 -2.86 -6.90 -11.92
C GLY A 81 -2.76 -6.04 -10.66
N MET A 82 -1.83 -5.07 -10.64
CA MET A 82 -1.68 -4.12 -9.54
C MET A 82 -2.92 -3.24 -9.38
N ALA A 83 -3.42 -2.65 -10.47
CA ALA A 83 -4.62 -1.82 -10.44
C ALA A 83 -5.83 -2.60 -9.90
N ALA A 84 -6.05 -3.83 -10.38
CA ALA A 84 -7.12 -4.69 -9.91
C ALA A 84 -6.97 -5.02 -8.41
N GLY A 85 -5.75 -5.34 -7.96
CA GLY A 85 -5.45 -5.59 -6.55
C GLY A 85 -5.73 -4.38 -5.65
N LEU A 86 -5.33 -3.18 -6.08
CA LEU A 86 -5.58 -1.93 -5.34
C LEU A 86 -7.06 -1.58 -5.26
N ILE A 87 -7.80 -1.77 -6.36
CA ILE A 87 -9.26 -1.56 -6.40
C ILE A 87 -9.95 -2.59 -5.48
N TYR A 88 -9.53 -3.85 -5.53
CA TYR A 88 -10.06 -4.90 -4.66
C TYR A 88 -9.81 -4.59 -3.18
N ASP A 89 -8.60 -4.17 -2.82
CA ASP A 89 -8.27 -3.73 -1.47
C ASP A 89 -9.14 -2.55 -1.02
N LEU A 90 -9.32 -1.54 -1.88
CA LEU A 90 -10.18 -0.40 -1.58
C LEU A 90 -11.63 -0.82 -1.36
N ARG A 91 -12.15 -1.75 -2.19
CA ARG A 91 -13.49 -2.30 -2.04
C ARG A 91 -13.63 -3.10 -0.75
N ARG A 92 -12.66 -3.98 -0.43
CA ARG A 92 -12.65 -4.80 0.79
C ARG A 92 -12.71 -3.93 2.03
N ARG A 93 -11.92 -2.84 2.07
CA ARG A 93 -11.91 -1.87 3.19
C ARG A 93 -13.23 -1.14 3.33
N ARG A 94 -13.93 -0.85 2.22
CA ARG A 94 -15.28 -0.26 2.23
C ARG A 94 -16.40 -1.25 2.55
N VAL A 95 -16.13 -2.54 2.79
CA VAL A 95 -17.19 -3.50 3.18
C VAL A 95 -16.82 -4.26 4.44
N SER A 96 -15.80 -3.81 5.16
CA SER A 96 -15.28 -4.49 6.36
C SER A 96 -16.30 -4.57 7.49
N TRP A 97 -17.23 -3.61 7.59
CA TRP A 97 -18.28 -3.59 8.63
C TRP A 97 -19.42 -4.60 8.43
N ARG A 98 -19.45 -5.32 7.29
CA ARG A 98 -20.48 -6.33 6.99
C ARG A 98 -20.04 -7.75 7.37
N ARG A 99 -18.91 -7.90 8.05
CA ARG A 99 -18.37 -9.17 8.52
C ARG A 99 -18.32 -9.19 10.03
#